data_AF-A0A2V7Z4L0-F1
#
_entry.id   AF-A0A2V7Z4L0-F1
#
_cell.length_a   1.000
_cell.length_b   1.000
_cell.length_c   1.000
_cell.angle_alpha   90.00
_cell.angle_beta   90.00
_cell.angle_gamma   90.00
#
_symmetry.space_group_name_H-M   'P 1'
#
loop_
_entity.id
_entity.type
_entity.pdbx_description
1 polymer ?
#
loop_
_entity_poly.entity_id
_entity_poly.type
_entity_poly.pdbx_seq_one_letter_code
_entity_poly.pdbx_strand_id
1 'polypeptide(L)' 'MKASQMRDQTMEELQDRERDLSEQLFALRLQKVTGQLEKPARVKQVRKDLARVLTILHQRQGK' A
#
# COMPACT_ATOMS: atom_id res chain seq x y z
N MET A 1 5.15 5.25 4.31
CA MET A 1 4.36 6.06 5.28
C MET A 1 4.70 5.69 6.74
N LYS A 2 4.39 6.53 7.73
CA LYS A 2 4.53 6.19 9.17
C LYS A 2 3.21 5.57 9.66
N ALA A 3 3.29 4.44 10.37
CA ALA A 3 2.14 3.67 10.84
C ALA A 3 1.20 4.48 11.74
N SER A 4 1.70 5.54 12.38
CA SER A 4 0.93 6.43 13.25
C SER A 4 -0.21 7.13 12.51
N GLN A 5 0.05 7.68 11.31
CA GLN A 5 -0.98 8.39 10.52
C GLN A 5 -2.08 7.46 10.01
N MET A 6 -1.81 6.17 9.88
CA MET A 6 -2.80 5.19 9.41
C MET A 6 -3.69 4.64 10.53
N ARG A 7 -3.30 4.85 11.80
CA ARG A 7 -4.15 4.50 12.95
C ARG A 7 -5.22 5.54 13.26
N ASP A 8 -5.08 6.76 12.74
CA ASP A 8 -6.06 7.83 12.94
C ASP A 8 -7.17 7.84 11.87
N GLN A 9 -6.95 7.16 10.74
CA GLN A 9 -7.88 7.06 9.61
C GLN A 9 -9.03 6.11 9.90
N THR A 10 -10.18 6.20 9.23
CA THR A 10 -11.30 5.26 9.42
C THR A 10 -11.06 3.92 8.69
N MET A 11 -11.89 2.89 8.94
CA MET A 11 -11.77 1.61 8.22
C MET A 11 -11.98 1.78 6.70
N GLU A 12 -12.94 2.62 6.30
CA GLU A 12 -13.23 2.90 4.89
C GLU A 12 -12.05 3.61 4.22
N GLU A 13 -11.47 4.63 4.87
CA GLU A 13 -10.28 5.32 4.34
C GLU A 13 -9.07 4.39 4.18
N LEU A 14 -8.94 3.38 5.04
CA LEU A 14 -7.90 2.37 4.92
C LEU A 14 -8.16 1.41 3.76
N GLN A 15 -9.42 1.03 3.50
CA GLN A 15 -9.79 0.22 2.33
C GLN A 15 -9.59 0.98 1.02
N ASP A 16 -9.91 2.27 0.99
CA ASP A 16 -9.64 3.12 -0.17
C ASP A 16 -8.13 3.27 -0.39
N ARG A 17 -7.35 3.48 0.67
CA ARG A 17 -5.87 3.46 0.60
C ARG A 17 -5.33 2.14 0.08
N GLU A 18 -5.92 1.02 0.47
CA GLU A 18 -5.52 -0.31 0.01
C GLU A 18 -5.67 -0.42 -1.51
N ARG A 19 -6.83 0.01 -2.04
CA ARG A 19 -7.11 0.02 -3.49
C ARG A 19 -6.12 0.89 -4.24
N ASP A 20 -5.91 2.13 -3.79
CA ASP A 20 -4.95 3.06 -4.39
C ASP A 20 -3.53 2.49 -4.44
N LEU A 21 -3.08 1.88 -3.33
CA LEU A 21 -1.74 1.28 -3.24
C LEU A 21 -1.62 0.03 -4.11
N SER A 22 -2.70 -0.73 -4.27
CA SER A 22 -2.74 -1.90 -5.16
C SER A 22 -2.62 -1.48 -6.63
N GLU A 23 -3.36 -0.46 -7.06
CA GLU A 23 -3.27 0.10 -8.41
C GLU A 23 -1.88 0.68 -8.69
N GLN A 24 -1.30 1.42 -7.74
CA GLN A 24 0.07 1.91 -7.87
C GLN A 24 1.09 0.76 -7.98
N LEU A 25 0.90 -0.32 -7.22
CA LEU A 25 1.76 -1.50 -7.32
C LEU A 25 1.61 -2.19 -8.68
N PHE A 26 0.41 -2.23 -9.24
CA PHE A 26 0.14 -2.76 -10.58
C PHE A 26 0.82 -1.91 -11.67
N ALA A 27 0.67 -0.59 -11.63
CA ALA A 27 1.33 0.33 -12.54
C ALA A 27 2.87 0.21 -12.45
N LEU A 28 3.42 0.10 -11.23
CA LEU A 28 4.86 -0.11 -11.02
C LEU A 28 5.33 -1.49 -11.51
N ARG A 29 4.49 -2.53 -11.42
CA ARG A 29 4.79 -3.86 -12.01
C ARG A 29 4.80 -3.78 -13.53
N LEU A 30 3.86 -3.06 -14.13
CA LEU A 30 3.80 -2.85 -15.57
C LEU A 30 5.03 -2.06 -16.07
N GLN A 31 5.44 -1.02 -15.32
CA GLN A 31 6.69 -0.29 -15.58
C GLN A 31 7.93 -1.17 -15.44
N LYS A 32 7.91 -2.15 -14.52
CA LYS A 32 8.98 -3.14 -14.38
C LYS A 32 9.07 -4.06 -15.59
N VAL A 33 7.92 -4.52 -16.11
CA VAL A 33 7.87 -5.41 -17.27
C VAL A 33 8.28 -4.68 -18.55
N THR A 34 7.88 -3.42 -18.70
CA THR A 34 8.25 -2.57 -19.85
C THR A 34 9.71 -2.07 -19.81
N GLY A 35 10.46 -2.38 -18.75
CA GLY A 35 11.88 -2.05 -18.63
C GLY A 35 12.18 -0.57 -18.31
N GLN A 36 11.17 0.27 -18.12
CA GLN A 36 11.32 1.70 -17.80
C GLN A 36 11.28 2.00 -16.29
N LEU A 37 11.60 1.02 -15.45
CA LEU A 37 11.49 1.18 -14.00
C LEU A 37 12.67 1.98 -13.44
N GLU A 38 12.55 3.29 -13.44
CA GLU A 38 13.59 4.20 -12.93
C GLU A 38 13.88 4.03 -11.43
N LYS A 39 12.89 3.58 -10.64
CA LYS A 39 12.97 3.55 -9.16
C LYS A 39 12.49 2.23 -8.56
N PRO A 40 13.30 1.15 -8.60
CA PRO A 40 12.96 -0.15 -8.00
C PRO A 40 12.69 -0.07 -6.48
N ALA A 41 13.27 0.90 -5.79
CA ALA A 41 13.02 1.15 -4.37
C ALA A 41 11.54 1.48 -4.06
N ARG A 42 10.84 2.19 -4.98
CA ARG A 42 9.41 2.52 -4.80
C ARG A 42 8.53 1.28 -4.75
N VAL A 43 8.83 0.25 -5.54
CA VAL A 43 8.08 -1.02 -5.52
C VAL A 43 8.11 -1.67 -4.13
N LYS A 44 9.30 -1.69 -3.50
CA LYS A 44 9.47 -2.25 -2.16
C LYS A 44 8.78 -1.41 -1.10
N GLN A 45 8.75 -0.09 -1.27
CA GLN A 45 8.11 0.85 -0.36
C GLN A 45 6.57 0.75 -0.42
N VAL A 46 5.99 0.79 -1.62
CA VAL A 46 4.53 0.61 -1.83
C VAL A 46 4.06 -0.73 -1.30
N ARG A 47 4.82 -1.81 -1.53
CA ARG A 47 4.48 -3.14 -0.98
C ARG A 47 4.48 -3.16 0.56
N LYS A 48 5.45 -2.49 1.19
CA LYS A 48 5.50 -2.38 2.66
C LYS A 48 4.38 -1.51 3.20
N ASP A 49 4.00 -0.45 2.50
CA ASP A 49 2.89 0.41 2.89
C ASP A 49 1.55 -0.33 2.77
N LEU A 50 1.32 -1.10 1.70
CA LEU A 50 0.15 -1.97 1.55
C LEU A 50 0.06 -2.99 2.69
N ALA A 51 1.18 -3.67 3.03
CA ALA A 51 1.21 -4.63 4.12
C ALA A 51 0.85 -4.00 5.48
N ARG A 52 1.24 -2.75 5.73
CA ARG A 52 0.87 -2.04 6.96
C ARG A 52 -0.62 -1.72 7.01
N VAL A 53 -1.21 -1.26 5.90
CA VAL A 53 -2.66 -1.01 5.79
C VAL A 53 -3.44 -2.28 6.10
N LEU A 54 -3.09 -3.40 5.46
CA LEU A 54 -3.71 -4.71 5.69
C LEU A 54 -3.56 -5.16 7.16
N THR A 55 -2.39 -4.94 7.77
CA THR A 55 -2.17 -5.28 9.19
C THR A 55 -3.08 -4.45 10.10
N ILE A 56 -3.24 -3.15 9.85
CA ILE A 56 -4.11 -2.28 10.66
C ILE A 56 -5.58 -2.64 10.45
N LEU A 57 -6.00 -2.91 9.20
CA LEU A 57 -7.35 -3.40 8.90
C LEU A 57 -7.65 -4.69 9.66
N HIS A 58 -6.71 -5.64 9.66
CA HIS A 58 -6.84 -6.90 10.41
C HIS A 58 -6.89 -6.67 11.93
N GLN A 59 -6.02 -5.79 12.46
CA GLN A 59 -6.03 -5.42 13.89
C GLN A 59 -7.37 -4.78 14.32
N ARG A 60 -8.01 -4.01 13.44
CA ARG A 60 -9.31 -3.38 13.72
C ARG A 60 -10.51 -4.29 13.47
N GLN A 61 -10.40 -5.22 12.53
CA GLN A 61 -11.40 -6.29 12.32
C GLN A 61 -11.35 -7.35 13.41
N GLY A 62 -10.36 -7.30 14.30
CA GLY A 62 -10.09 -8.26 15.36
C GLY A 62 -11.35 -8.86 16.00
N LYS A 63 -11.63 -10.10 15.59
CA LYS A 63 -11.78 -11.21 16.53
C LYS A 63 -10.44 -11.53 17.17
#